data_AF-A2DGD3-F1
#
_entry.id   AF-A2DGD3-F1
#
_cell.length_a   1.000
_cell.length_b   1.000
_cell.length_c   1.000
_cell.angle_alpha   90.00
_cell.angle_beta   90.00
_cell.angle_gamma   90.00
#
_symmetry.space_group_name_H-M   'P 1'
#
loop_
_entity.id
_entity.type
_entity.pdbx_description
1 polymer ?
#
loop_
_entity_poly.entity_id
_entity_poly.type
_entity_poly.pdbx_seq_one_letter_code
_entity_poly.pdbx_strand_id
1 'polypeptide(L)'
;MEKETLLIDCDGVLFPESALPIAKITQSLKNAALKIGYSAADIKEARKKAEKNQELGLFNSIWELSGKDIERFESICSEAFKTIDYSKIISNRKLYDLLKNASEYYNIFIATNNHLLHFRKVFERLFEMEFSDDCFITCIDITQTLDNGCFHPKQSIDGLKIFARVAKTRPEMCILLDDSSINIQRAKKINMKSMEIGLVQNLEFCLKELLSSQMSRIKV
;
A
#
# COMPACT_ATOMS: atom_id res chain seq x y z
N MET A 1 27.76 -3.04 -0.24
CA MET A 1 26.74 -3.97 0.32
C MET A 1 25.41 -3.65 -0.35
N GLU A 2 24.61 -4.66 -0.66
CA GLU A 2 23.24 -4.46 -1.16
C GLU A 2 22.41 -3.77 -0.07
N LYS A 3 21.65 -2.73 -0.45
CA LYS A 3 20.75 -2.02 0.49
C LYS A 3 19.58 -2.92 0.86
N GLU A 4 19.23 -2.95 2.14
CA GLU A 4 17.95 -3.54 2.57
C GLU A 4 16.78 -2.73 2.00
N THR A 5 15.62 -3.36 1.87
CA THR A 5 14.42 -2.74 1.31
C THR A 5 13.41 -2.43 2.40
N LEU A 6 12.97 -1.18 2.53
CA LEU A 6 11.82 -0.82 3.35
C LEU A 6 10.54 -0.96 2.52
N LEU A 7 9.65 -1.84 2.95
CA LEU A 7 8.28 -1.94 2.45
C LEU A 7 7.37 -1.21 3.45
N ILE A 8 6.87 -0.04 3.09
CA ILE A 8 6.15 0.85 4.00
C ILE A 8 4.68 0.87 3.61
N ASP A 9 3.76 0.60 4.54
CA ASP A 9 2.34 0.78 4.25
C ASP A 9 1.99 2.25 3.99
N CYS A 10 0.91 2.47 3.25
CA CYS A 10 0.37 3.79 2.98
C CYS A 10 -0.64 4.20 4.06
N ASP A 11 -1.82 3.61 4.04
CA ASP A 11 -2.93 3.89 4.95
C ASP A 11 -2.55 3.46 6.38
N GLY A 12 -2.85 4.29 7.38
CA GLY A 12 -2.51 4.00 8.79
C GLY A 12 -1.04 4.24 9.17
N VAL A 13 -0.14 4.33 8.18
CA VAL A 13 1.31 4.48 8.39
C VAL A 13 1.86 5.82 7.91
N LEU A 14 1.65 6.20 6.64
CA LEU A 14 2.04 7.51 6.13
C LEU A 14 1.14 8.63 6.68
N PHE A 15 -0.11 8.29 6.96
CA PHE A 15 -1.12 9.16 7.55
C PHE A 15 -2.07 8.32 8.41
N PRO A 16 -2.74 8.88 9.42
CA PRO A 16 -3.63 8.12 10.28
C PRO A 16 -4.89 7.66 9.54
N GLU A 17 -5.37 6.45 9.80
CA GLU A 17 -6.59 5.89 9.17
C GLU A 17 -7.81 6.81 9.33
N SER A 18 -7.88 7.58 10.42
CA SER A 18 -8.96 8.55 10.68
C SER A 18 -9.05 9.67 9.64
N ALA A 19 -7.97 9.99 8.93
CA ALA A 19 -7.99 10.97 7.86
C ALA A 19 -8.74 10.45 6.63
N LEU A 20 -8.62 9.15 6.33
CA LEU A 20 -9.29 8.53 5.19
C LEU A 20 -9.70 7.08 5.49
N PRO A 21 -10.86 6.87 6.15
CA PRO A 21 -11.30 5.54 6.55
C PRO A 21 -11.61 4.62 5.36
N ILE A 22 -11.33 3.32 5.49
CA ILE A 22 -11.58 2.31 4.44
C ILE A 22 -13.04 2.29 3.95
N ALA A 23 -14.00 2.64 4.82
CA ALA A 23 -15.41 2.75 4.47
C ALA A 23 -15.67 3.81 3.39
N LYS A 24 -14.90 4.91 3.37
CA LYS A 24 -15.00 5.96 2.34
C LYS A 24 -14.45 5.49 1.00
N ILE A 25 -13.33 4.76 1.01
CA ILE A 25 -12.78 4.13 -0.20
C ILE A 25 -13.78 3.12 -0.76
N THR A 26 -14.32 2.24 0.10
CA THR A 26 -15.34 1.24 -0.26
C THR A 26 -16.58 1.86 -0.88
N GLN A 27 -17.12 2.93 -0.26
CA GLN A 27 -18.28 3.62 -0.78
C GLN A 27 -18.00 4.29 -2.12
N SER A 28 -16.81 4.85 -2.31
CA SER A 28 -16.42 5.52 -3.56
C SER A 28 -16.29 4.55 -4.71
N LEU A 29 -15.67 3.37 -4.48
CA LEU A 29 -15.61 2.29 -5.47
C LEU A 29 -17.00 1.77 -5.84
N LYS A 30 -17.88 1.59 -4.87
CA LYS A 30 -19.28 1.22 -5.13
C LYS A 30 -20.00 2.27 -5.99
N ASN A 31 -19.86 3.54 -5.67
CA ASN A 31 -20.49 4.63 -6.42
C ASN A 31 -19.94 4.73 -7.85
N ALA A 32 -18.63 4.55 -8.03
CA ALA A 32 -17.99 4.52 -9.34
C ALA A 32 -18.52 3.38 -10.21
N ALA A 33 -18.62 2.16 -9.65
CA ALA A 33 -19.20 1.02 -10.36
C ALA A 33 -20.63 1.29 -10.82
N LEU A 34 -21.48 1.84 -9.93
CA LEU A 34 -22.85 2.23 -10.29
C LEU A 34 -22.87 3.28 -11.41
N LYS A 35 -21.99 4.29 -11.35
CA LYS A 35 -21.89 5.35 -12.35
C LYS A 35 -21.46 4.83 -13.73
N ILE A 36 -20.66 3.78 -13.79
CA ILE A 36 -20.18 3.15 -15.04
C ILE A 36 -21.20 2.15 -15.61
N GLY A 37 -22.31 1.90 -14.90
CA GLY A 37 -23.45 1.13 -15.40
C GLY A 37 -23.64 -0.24 -14.77
N TYR A 38 -22.82 -0.62 -13.78
CA TYR A 38 -23.07 -1.83 -12.99
C TYR A 38 -24.27 -1.62 -12.06
N SER A 39 -25.05 -2.67 -11.85
CA SER A 39 -26.14 -2.66 -10.88
C SER A 39 -25.65 -2.98 -9.47
N ALA A 40 -26.45 -2.66 -8.45
CA ALA A 40 -26.17 -3.09 -7.08
C ALA A 40 -26.17 -4.63 -6.94
N ALA A 41 -26.90 -5.34 -7.81
CA ALA A 41 -26.92 -6.80 -7.84
C ALA A 41 -25.57 -7.35 -8.34
N ASP A 42 -25.01 -6.76 -9.42
CA ASP A 42 -23.71 -7.15 -9.97
C ASP A 42 -22.59 -6.99 -8.92
N ILE A 43 -22.57 -5.83 -8.24
CA ILE A 43 -21.59 -5.55 -7.18
C ILE A 43 -21.69 -6.59 -6.05
N LYS A 44 -22.91 -6.94 -5.64
CA LYS A 44 -23.15 -7.94 -4.59
C LYS A 44 -22.75 -9.34 -5.05
N GLU A 45 -23.02 -9.69 -6.30
CA GLU A 45 -22.65 -10.99 -6.87
C GLU A 45 -21.12 -11.13 -6.99
N ALA A 46 -20.44 -10.13 -7.53
CA ALA A 46 -19.00 -10.10 -7.66
C ALA A 46 -18.29 -10.26 -6.30
N ARG A 47 -18.76 -9.54 -5.28
CA ARG A 47 -18.25 -9.70 -3.91
C ARG A 47 -18.43 -11.14 -3.39
N LYS A 48 -19.61 -11.73 -3.58
CA LYS A 48 -19.87 -13.12 -3.16
C LYS A 48 -18.97 -14.12 -3.88
N LYS A 49 -18.70 -13.91 -5.17
CA LYS A 49 -17.81 -14.75 -5.97
C LYS A 49 -16.37 -14.68 -5.45
N ALA A 50 -15.84 -13.46 -5.25
CA ALA A 50 -14.51 -13.27 -4.65
C ALA A 50 -14.41 -13.94 -3.26
N GLU A 51 -15.41 -13.74 -2.39
CA GLU A 51 -15.47 -14.38 -1.06
C GLU A 51 -15.51 -15.92 -1.16
N LYS A 52 -16.30 -16.48 -2.09
CA LYS A 52 -16.38 -17.93 -2.33
C LYS A 52 -15.03 -18.50 -2.80
N ASN A 53 -14.29 -17.74 -3.59
CA ASN A 53 -12.97 -18.11 -4.09
C ASN A 53 -11.84 -17.84 -3.07
N GLN A 54 -12.18 -17.32 -1.88
CA GLN A 54 -11.22 -16.91 -0.85
C GLN A 54 -10.25 -15.82 -1.32
N GLU A 55 -10.65 -15.02 -2.31
CA GLU A 55 -9.90 -13.89 -2.82
C GLU A 55 -10.10 -12.70 -1.86
N LEU A 56 -9.08 -12.41 -1.05
CA LEU A 56 -9.16 -11.44 0.03
C LEU A 56 -9.15 -9.99 -0.49
N GLY A 57 -9.88 -9.11 0.20
CA GLY A 57 -9.79 -7.66 0.00
C GLY A 57 -10.77 -7.08 -1.03
N LEU A 58 -10.98 -5.76 -0.93
CA LEU A 58 -11.97 -5.04 -1.71
C LEU A 58 -11.70 -5.08 -3.22
N PHE A 59 -10.43 -4.97 -3.63
CA PHE A 59 -10.07 -4.93 -5.04
C PHE A 59 -10.29 -6.25 -5.77
N ASN A 60 -10.26 -7.40 -5.09
CA ASN A 60 -10.66 -8.66 -5.73
C ASN A 60 -12.17 -8.69 -6.04
N SER A 61 -13.01 -8.03 -5.22
CA SER A 61 -14.43 -7.87 -5.57
C SER A 61 -14.63 -6.97 -6.79
N ILE A 62 -13.82 -5.91 -6.93
CA ILE A 62 -13.85 -5.03 -8.12
C ILE A 62 -13.27 -5.73 -9.34
N TRP A 63 -12.24 -6.54 -9.16
CA TRP A 63 -11.65 -7.38 -10.20
C TRP A 63 -12.67 -8.37 -10.77
N GLU A 64 -13.39 -9.07 -9.90
CA GLU A 64 -14.45 -9.98 -10.30
C GLU A 64 -15.60 -9.22 -11.00
N LEU A 65 -15.98 -8.03 -10.50
CA LEU A 65 -17.00 -7.19 -11.11
C LEU A 65 -16.61 -6.73 -12.53
N SER A 66 -15.33 -6.45 -12.74
CA SER A 66 -14.78 -6.06 -14.05
C SER A 66 -14.84 -7.20 -15.08
N GLY A 67 -15.12 -8.43 -14.65
CA GLY A 67 -14.99 -9.63 -15.49
C GLY A 67 -13.52 -10.02 -15.71
N LYS A 68 -12.64 -9.67 -14.77
CA LYS A 68 -11.19 -9.85 -14.85
C LYS A 68 -10.57 -9.14 -16.06
N ASP A 69 -11.07 -7.94 -16.35
CA ASP A 69 -10.61 -7.06 -17.42
C ASP A 69 -9.93 -5.84 -16.79
N ILE A 70 -8.63 -5.67 -17.09
CA ILE A 70 -7.82 -4.63 -16.44
C ILE A 70 -8.28 -3.22 -16.81
N GLU A 71 -8.75 -3.00 -18.04
CA GLU A 71 -9.21 -1.67 -18.48
C GLU A 71 -10.50 -1.26 -17.75
N ARG A 72 -11.43 -2.20 -17.57
CA ARG A 72 -12.65 -1.98 -16.76
C ARG A 72 -12.34 -1.77 -15.30
N PHE A 73 -11.41 -2.56 -14.74
CA PHE A 73 -10.94 -2.39 -13.36
C PHE A 73 -10.34 -0.99 -13.15
N GLU A 74 -9.46 -0.56 -14.05
CA GLU A 74 -8.83 0.77 -14.06
C GLU A 74 -9.87 1.88 -14.20
N SER A 75 -10.90 1.69 -15.04
CA SER A 75 -11.99 2.65 -15.21
C SER A 75 -12.76 2.86 -13.90
N ILE A 76 -13.11 1.78 -13.20
CA ILE A 76 -13.80 1.85 -11.90
C ILE A 76 -12.91 2.56 -10.86
N CYS A 77 -11.62 2.20 -10.78
CA CYS A 77 -10.68 2.82 -9.86
C CYS A 77 -10.50 4.32 -10.15
N SER A 78 -10.29 4.68 -11.41
CA SER A 78 -10.15 6.07 -11.86
C SER A 78 -11.37 6.91 -11.48
N GLU A 79 -12.57 6.39 -11.70
CA GLU A 79 -13.79 7.11 -11.34
C GLU A 79 -13.97 7.22 -9.82
N ALA A 80 -13.62 6.18 -9.06
CA ALA A 80 -13.72 6.18 -7.60
C ALA A 80 -12.82 7.25 -6.98
N PHE A 81 -11.54 7.30 -7.38
CA PHE A 81 -10.55 8.17 -6.73
C PHE A 81 -10.71 9.65 -7.07
N LYS A 82 -11.50 10.02 -8.09
CA LYS A 82 -11.91 11.42 -8.34
C LYS A 82 -12.83 11.99 -7.26
N THR A 83 -13.56 11.13 -6.55
CA THR A 83 -14.64 11.55 -5.64
C THR A 83 -14.26 11.51 -4.16
N ILE A 84 -13.09 10.97 -3.85
CA ILE A 84 -12.59 10.91 -2.48
C ILE A 84 -12.08 12.29 -2.05
N ASP A 85 -12.51 12.72 -0.86
CA ASP A 85 -11.98 13.91 -0.20
C ASP A 85 -10.70 13.58 0.57
N TYR A 86 -9.56 14.05 0.06
CA TYR A 86 -8.24 13.89 0.67
C TYR A 86 -7.86 15.07 1.59
N SER A 87 -8.71 16.09 1.76
CA SER A 87 -8.37 17.34 2.46
C SER A 87 -7.92 17.14 3.91
N LYS A 88 -8.39 16.06 4.55
CA LYS A 88 -8.08 15.68 5.93
C LYS A 88 -6.66 15.11 6.13
N ILE A 89 -5.97 14.76 5.05
CA ILE A 89 -4.55 14.38 5.13
C ILE A 89 -3.75 15.67 5.37
N ILE A 90 -3.05 15.71 6.50
CA ILE A 90 -2.21 16.83 6.91
C ILE A 90 -0.83 16.67 6.28
N SER A 91 -0.32 17.73 5.68
CA SER A 91 1.02 17.76 5.08
C SER A 91 2.11 17.44 6.11
N ASN A 92 3.09 16.62 5.75
CA ASN A 92 4.26 16.31 6.56
C ASN A 92 5.54 16.26 5.70
N ARG A 93 6.08 17.44 5.38
CA ARG A 93 7.37 17.58 4.67
C ARG A 93 8.55 16.97 5.42
N LYS A 94 8.53 17.02 6.75
CA LYS A 94 9.59 16.45 7.58
C LYS A 94 9.68 14.93 7.43
N LEU A 95 8.55 14.24 7.28
CA LEU A 95 8.54 12.81 6.98
C LEU A 95 9.17 12.52 5.61
N TYR A 96 8.91 13.36 4.60
CA TYR A 96 9.57 13.24 3.30
C TYR A 96 11.10 13.34 3.40
N ASP A 97 11.60 14.31 4.16
CA ASP A 97 13.04 14.48 4.38
C ASP A 97 13.64 13.28 5.12
N LEU A 98 12.92 12.70 6.08
CA LEU A 98 13.34 11.47 6.77
C LEU A 98 13.40 10.27 5.82
N LEU A 99 12.40 10.10 4.95
CA LEU A 99 12.39 9.05 3.92
C LEU A 99 13.55 9.25 2.94
N LYS A 100 13.84 10.49 2.56
CA LYS A 100 14.98 10.83 1.69
C LYS A 100 16.30 10.46 2.35
N ASN A 101 16.50 10.80 3.62
CA ASN A 101 17.70 10.40 4.36
C ASN A 101 17.79 8.86 4.50
N ALA A 102 16.66 8.18 4.74
CA ALA A 102 16.62 6.72 4.77
C ALA A 102 17.00 6.09 3.43
N SER A 103 16.66 6.73 2.30
CA SER A 103 16.99 6.24 0.96
C SER A 103 18.50 6.13 0.68
N GLU A 104 19.34 6.83 1.47
CA GLU A 104 20.79 6.69 1.39
C GLU A 104 21.27 5.30 1.82
N TYR A 105 20.52 4.61 2.68
CA TYR A 105 20.87 3.31 3.27
C TYR A 105 19.94 2.18 2.84
N TYR A 106 18.70 2.52 2.44
CA TYR A 106 17.66 1.56 2.11
C TYR A 106 17.03 1.85 0.74
N ASN A 107 16.47 0.83 0.09
CA ASN A 107 15.54 1.06 -1.01
C ASN A 107 14.15 1.34 -0.42
N ILE A 108 13.49 2.41 -0.85
CA ILE A 108 12.21 2.85 -0.26
C ILE A 108 11.05 2.51 -1.19
N PHE A 109 10.18 1.60 -0.73
CA PHE A 109 8.96 1.25 -1.42
C PHE A 109 7.75 1.48 -0.52
N ILE A 110 6.72 2.11 -1.08
CA ILE A 110 5.38 2.11 -0.49
C ILE A 110 4.68 0.84 -0.97
N ALA A 111 4.33 -0.06 -0.06
CA ALA A 111 3.66 -1.32 -0.32
C ALA A 111 2.21 -1.22 0.17
N THR A 112 1.28 -0.94 -0.75
CA THR A 112 -0.12 -0.68 -0.42
C THR A 112 -1.07 -1.71 -1.03
N ASN A 113 -2.14 -2.03 -0.31
CA ASN A 113 -3.27 -2.79 -0.84
C ASN A 113 -4.26 -1.92 -1.64
N ASN A 114 -3.98 -0.62 -1.78
CA ASN A 114 -4.74 0.31 -2.60
C ASN A 114 -4.16 0.43 -4.01
N HIS A 115 -4.85 1.19 -4.85
CA HIS A 115 -4.47 1.49 -6.23
C HIS A 115 -3.44 2.62 -6.34
N LEU A 116 -2.62 2.65 -7.39
CA LEU A 116 -1.64 3.72 -7.61
C LEU A 116 -2.27 5.12 -7.63
N LEU A 117 -3.44 5.28 -8.24
CA LEU A 117 -4.15 6.58 -8.29
C LEU A 117 -4.49 7.14 -6.91
N HIS A 118 -4.84 6.26 -5.96
CA HIS A 118 -5.06 6.64 -4.57
C HIS A 118 -3.77 7.14 -3.93
N PHE A 119 -2.69 6.35 -4.07
CA PHE A 119 -1.39 6.72 -3.54
C PHE A 119 -0.89 8.05 -4.08
N ARG A 120 -1.03 8.32 -5.39
CA ARG A 120 -0.64 9.61 -5.99
C ARG A 120 -1.34 10.79 -5.30
N LYS A 121 -2.64 10.67 -5.02
CA LYS A 121 -3.41 11.71 -4.32
C LYS A 121 -3.02 11.86 -2.85
N VAL A 122 -2.75 10.76 -2.16
CA VAL A 122 -2.19 10.78 -0.80
C VAL A 122 -0.82 11.48 -0.81
N PHE A 123 0.07 11.11 -1.72
CA PHE A 123 1.43 11.64 -1.83
C PHE A 123 1.42 13.14 -2.11
N GLU A 124 0.65 13.57 -3.11
CA GLU A 124 0.44 14.99 -3.44
C GLU A 124 -0.02 15.79 -2.23
N ARG A 125 -0.94 15.22 -1.43
CA ARG A 125 -1.50 15.91 -0.27
C ARG A 125 -0.56 15.91 0.93
N LEU A 126 0.07 14.77 1.22
CA LEU A 126 0.96 14.56 2.36
C LEU A 126 2.28 15.30 2.18
N PHE A 127 2.82 15.32 0.97
CA PHE A 127 4.11 15.93 0.70
C PHE A 127 4.02 17.18 -0.16
N GLU A 128 2.83 17.70 -0.48
CA GLU A 128 2.64 18.95 -1.25
C GLU A 128 3.47 18.99 -2.55
N MET A 129 3.64 17.85 -3.21
CA MET A 129 4.42 17.72 -4.43
C MET A 129 3.91 16.55 -5.27
N GLU A 130 4.07 16.64 -6.58
CA GLU A 130 3.61 15.58 -7.49
C GLU A 130 4.47 14.32 -7.34
N PHE A 131 3.81 13.16 -7.39
CA PHE A 131 4.49 11.88 -7.47
C PHE A 131 4.97 11.66 -8.91
N SER A 132 6.28 11.50 -9.08
CA SER A 132 6.92 11.19 -10.37
C SER A 132 7.61 9.84 -10.33
N ASP A 133 7.77 9.21 -11.48
CA ASP A 133 8.40 7.89 -11.59
C ASP A 133 9.92 7.94 -11.32
N ASP A 134 10.53 9.14 -11.38
CA ASP A 134 11.92 9.40 -10.99
C ASP A 134 12.10 9.65 -9.47
N CYS A 135 11.03 9.50 -8.68
CA CYS A 135 11.10 9.67 -7.24
C CYS A 135 11.93 8.55 -6.59
N PHE A 136 12.70 8.87 -5.54
CA PHE A 136 13.42 7.86 -4.74
C PHE A 136 12.47 6.90 -3.99
N ILE A 137 11.17 7.24 -3.93
CA ILE A 137 10.10 6.42 -3.39
C ILE A 137 9.40 5.75 -4.57
N THR A 138 9.35 4.42 -4.59
CA THR A 138 8.54 3.67 -5.55
C THR A 138 7.26 3.16 -4.90
N CYS A 139 6.14 3.11 -5.62
CA CYS A 139 4.89 2.53 -5.13
C CYS A 139 4.65 1.15 -5.76
N ILE A 140 4.46 0.15 -4.90
CA ILE A 140 3.93 -1.16 -5.26
C ILE A 140 2.47 -1.15 -4.80
N ASP A 141 1.57 -1.05 -5.76
CA ASP A 141 0.13 -1.02 -5.54
C ASP A 141 -0.51 -2.38 -5.83
N ILE A 142 -1.81 -2.50 -5.54
CA ILE A 142 -2.53 -3.78 -5.65
C ILE A 142 -2.49 -4.38 -7.06
N THR A 143 -2.41 -3.57 -8.12
CA THR A 143 -2.39 -4.08 -9.50
C THR A 143 -1.14 -4.89 -9.81
N GLN A 144 -0.01 -4.51 -9.20
CA GLN A 144 1.27 -5.18 -9.36
C GLN A 144 1.32 -6.53 -8.61
N THR A 145 0.30 -6.85 -7.81
CA THR A 145 0.18 -8.13 -7.12
C THR A 145 -0.78 -9.12 -7.80
N LEU A 146 -1.21 -8.83 -9.04
CA LEU A 146 -1.97 -9.76 -9.85
C LEU A 146 -1.12 -11.00 -10.18
N ASP A 147 -1.49 -12.13 -9.60
CA ASP A 147 -0.79 -13.40 -9.80
C ASP A 147 -1.82 -14.54 -9.75
N ASN A 148 -1.77 -15.45 -10.72
CA ASN A 148 -2.75 -16.54 -10.86
C ASN A 148 -4.22 -16.07 -10.96
N GLY A 149 -4.46 -14.91 -11.57
CA GLY A 149 -5.81 -14.43 -11.91
C GLY A 149 -6.56 -13.74 -10.76
N CYS A 150 -5.89 -13.43 -9.66
CA CYS A 150 -6.40 -12.59 -8.57
C CYS A 150 -5.29 -11.70 -7.98
N PHE A 151 -5.67 -10.63 -7.28
CA PHE A 151 -4.74 -9.79 -6.56
C PHE A 151 -4.37 -10.42 -5.22
N HIS A 152 -3.09 -10.36 -4.85
CA HIS A 152 -2.59 -10.88 -3.58
C HIS A 152 -2.25 -9.73 -2.63
N PRO A 153 -3.11 -9.42 -1.66
CA PRO A 153 -2.86 -8.32 -0.75
C PRO A 153 -1.88 -8.75 0.36
N LYS A 154 -1.31 -7.79 1.10
CA LYS A 154 -0.35 -8.05 2.21
C LYS A 154 -0.90 -8.97 3.29
N GLN A 155 -2.23 -9.07 3.39
CA GLN A 155 -2.90 -10.04 4.25
C GLN A 155 -2.77 -11.50 3.75
N SER A 156 -1.92 -11.81 2.79
CA SER A 156 -1.51 -13.19 2.53
C SER A 156 0.01 -13.30 2.57
N ILE A 157 0.49 -14.48 2.96
CA ILE A 157 1.93 -14.78 2.97
C ILE A 157 2.49 -14.65 1.54
N ASP A 158 1.73 -15.13 0.56
CA ASP A 158 2.13 -15.06 -0.85
C ASP A 158 2.09 -13.62 -1.36
N GLY A 159 1.15 -12.79 -0.90
CA GLY A 159 1.13 -11.35 -1.16
C GLY A 159 2.43 -10.69 -0.73
N LEU A 160 2.88 -10.88 0.52
CA LEU A 160 4.15 -10.31 0.98
C LEU A 160 5.37 -10.80 0.19
N LYS A 161 5.39 -12.05 -0.27
CA LYS A 161 6.43 -12.55 -1.17
C LYS A 161 6.38 -11.86 -2.53
N ILE A 162 5.18 -11.61 -3.06
CA ILE A 162 4.99 -10.87 -4.31
C ILE A 162 5.49 -9.44 -4.18
N PHE A 163 5.18 -8.73 -3.07
CA PHE A 163 5.75 -7.40 -2.81
C PHE A 163 7.28 -7.40 -2.82
N ALA A 164 7.92 -8.35 -2.15
CA ALA A 164 9.39 -8.49 -2.19
C ALA A 164 9.91 -8.78 -3.62
N ARG A 165 9.23 -9.66 -4.36
CA ARG A 165 9.56 -9.99 -5.76
C ARG A 165 9.45 -8.77 -6.67
N VAL A 166 8.39 -7.97 -6.55
CA VAL A 166 8.19 -6.73 -7.34
C VAL A 166 9.25 -5.69 -6.97
N ALA A 167 9.62 -5.59 -5.70
CA ALA A 167 10.77 -4.81 -5.23
C ALA A 167 12.14 -5.38 -5.66
N LYS A 168 12.16 -6.47 -6.45
CA LYS A 168 13.35 -7.15 -6.97
C LYS A 168 14.30 -7.62 -5.87
N THR A 169 13.76 -8.07 -4.75
CA THR A 169 14.55 -8.56 -3.62
C THR A 169 13.94 -9.81 -2.98
N ARG A 170 14.60 -10.33 -1.95
CA ARG A 170 14.14 -11.50 -1.18
C ARG A 170 13.48 -11.04 0.13
N PRO A 171 12.49 -11.78 0.66
CA PRO A 171 11.84 -11.41 1.92
C PRO A 171 12.80 -11.13 3.09
N GLU A 172 13.88 -11.89 3.23
CA GLU A 172 14.90 -11.70 4.28
C GLU A 172 15.72 -10.41 4.15
N MET A 173 15.67 -9.75 2.99
CA MET A 173 16.29 -8.45 2.73
C MET A 173 15.29 -7.29 2.89
N CYS A 174 14.04 -7.59 3.26
CA CYS A 174 12.98 -6.60 3.47
C CYS A 174 12.76 -6.31 4.96
N ILE A 175 12.37 -5.07 5.24
CA ILE A 175 11.80 -4.62 6.50
C ILE A 175 10.40 -4.06 6.20
N LEU A 176 9.36 -4.72 6.72
CA LEU A 176 7.97 -4.26 6.62
C LEU A 176 7.66 -3.26 7.74
N LEU A 177 7.18 -2.07 7.38
CA LEU A 177 6.65 -1.05 8.29
C LEU A 177 5.15 -0.93 8.05
N ASP A 178 4.33 -1.50 8.94
CA ASP A 178 2.89 -1.71 8.72
C ASP A 178 2.14 -1.58 10.06
N ASP A 179 0.94 -1.01 10.06
CA ASP A 179 0.11 -0.86 11.27
C ASP A 179 -0.73 -2.12 11.55
N SER A 180 -0.84 -3.04 10.58
CA SER A 180 -1.57 -4.28 10.76
C SER A 180 -0.72 -5.36 11.43
N SER A 181 -1.02 -5.65 12.69
CA SER A 181 -0.41 -6.77 13.43
C SER A 181 -0.45 -8.11 12.67
N ILE A 182 -1.47 -8.35 11.85
CA ILE A 182 -1.59 -9.56 11.04
C ILE A 182 -0.53 -9.58 9.92
N ASN A 183 -0.29 -8.45 9.25
CA ASN A 183 0.77 -8.34 8.23
C ASN A 183 2.14 -8.54 8.87
N ILE A 184 2.38 -7.94 10.05
CA ILE A 184 3.61 -8.09 10.83
C ILE A 184 3.87 -9.57 11.19
N GLN A 185 2.85 -10.29 11.68
CA GLN A 185 2.97 -11.71 11.99
C GLN A 185 3.29 -12.55 10.75
N ARG A 186 2.71 -12.22 9.59
CA ARG A 186 2.95 -12.91 8.32
C ARG A 186 4.35 -12.64 7.76
N ALA A 187 4.84 -11.41 7.86
CA ALA A 187 6.21 -11.05 7.47
C ALA A 187 7.24 -11.90 8.23
N LYS A 188 7.08 -12.03 9.55
CA LYS A 188 7.97 -12.87 10.38
C LYS A 188 7.98 -14.34 9.94
N LYS A 189 6.85 -14.90 9.49
CA LYS A 189 6.77 -16.29 9.00
C LYS A 189 7.58 -16.55 7.73
N ILE A 190 7.95 -15.50 6.98
CA ILE A 190 8.78 -15.59 5.78
C ILE A 190 10.16 -14.95 5.97
N ASN A 191 10.63 -14.83 7.22
CA ASN A 191 11.92 -14.24 7.58
C ASN A 191 12.10 -12.77 7.20
N MET A 192 11.01 -12.07 6.89
CA MET A 192 11.02 -10.63 6.66
C MET A 192 11.09 -9.91 8.01
N LYS A 193 12.00 -8.94 8.16
CA LYS A 193 12.05 -8.07 9.33
C LYS A 193 10.79 -7.20 9.33
N SER A 194 10.35 -6.76 10.50
CA SER A 194 9.10 -6.01 10.59
C SER A 194 9.09 -5.10 11.80
N MET A 195 8.56 -3.88 11.66
CA MET A 195 8.24 -2.99 12.76
C MET A 195 6.76 -2.63 12.67
N GLU A 196 6.02 -2.83 13.76
CA GLU A 196 4.61 -2.48 13.84
C GLU A 196 4.47 -0.98 14.10
N ILE A 197 3.69 -0.30 13.26
CA ILE A 197 3.46 1.13 13.37
C ILE A 197 2.23 1.39 14.23
N GLY A 198 2.33 2.33 15.16
CA GLY A 198 1.23 2.72 16.02
C GLY A 198 1.32 4.18 16.46
N LEU A 199 0.48 4.57 17.42
CA LEU A 199 0.40 5.96 17.89
C LEU A 199 1.72 6.44 18.53
N VAL A 200 2.39 5.56 19.29
CA VAL A 200 3.66 5.88 19.97
C VAL A 200 4.85 5.61 19.06
N GLN A 201 4.88 4.44 18.42
CA GLN A 201 5.91 4.04 17.46
C GLN A 201 5.43 4.35 16.05
N ASN A 202 5.34 5.63 15.71
CA ASN A 202 4.95 6.05 14.37
C ASN A 202 6.10 5.91 13.37
N LEU A 203 5.83 6.12 12.08
CA LEU A 203 6.84 5.99 11.04
C LEU A 203 8.08 6.89 11.25
N GLU A 204 7.90 8.13 11.73
CA GLU A 204 9.05 9.01 12.02
C GLU A 204 9.96 8.42 13.10
N PHE A 205 9.39 7.79 14.12
CA PHE A 205 10.14 7.12 15.18
C PHE A 205 10.92 5.93 14.61
N CYS A 206 10.26 5.04 13.88
CA CYS A 206 10.90 3.86 13.30
C CYS A 206 12.02 4.21 12.32
N LEU A 207 11.83 5.22 11.47
CA LEU A 207 12.88 5.69 10.55
C LEU A 207 14.10 6.23 11.30
N LYS A 208 13.91 6.96 12.41
CA LYS A 208 15.02 7.47 13.22
C LYS A 208 15.80 6.34 13.90
N GLU A 209 15.12 5.31 14.41
CA GLU A 209 15.79 4.14 14.97
C GLU A 209 16.62 3.40 13.91
N LEU A 210 16.04 3.17 12.72
CA LEU A 210 16.75 2.54 11.60
C LEU A 210 17.99 3.33 11.20
N LEU A 211 17.85 4.65 11.00
CA LEU A 211 18.97 5.53 10.66
C LEU A 211 20.07 5.51 11.73
N SER A 212 19.70 5.58 13.00
CA SER A 212 20.65 5.53 14.12
C SER A 212 21.43 4.22 14.16
N SER A 213 20.77 3.10 13.82
CA SER A 213 21.40 1.78 13.76
C SER A 213 22.40 1.62 12.61
N GLN A 214 22.24 2.38 11.51
CA GLN A 214 23.19 2.37 10.40
C GLN A 214 24.41 3.24 10.72
N MET A 215 24.21 4.40 11.35
CA MET A 215 25.32 5.30 11.72
C MET A 215 26.27 4.67 12.73
N SER A 216 25.78 3.81 13.63
CA SER A 216 26.64 3.10 14.58
C SER A 216 27.51 2.03 13.91
N ARG A 217 27.04 1.43 12.81
CA ARG A 217 27.80 0.44 12.03
C ARG A 217 28.93 1.03 11.19
N ILE A 218 28.86 2.32 10.85
CA ILE A 218 29.89 3.02 10.06
C ILE A 218 31.07 3.47 10.94
N LYS A 219 30.87 3.58 12.26
CA LYS A 219 31.90 4.03 13.21
C LYS A 219 32.80 2.90 13.75
N VAL A 220 32.69 1.69 13.20
CA VAL A 220 33.52 0.51 13.53
C VAL A 220 34.36 0.17 12.32
#